data_AF-A0A199VU88-F1
#
_entry.id   AF-A0A199VU88-F1
#
_cell.length_a   1.000
_cell.length_b   1.000
_cell.length_c   1.000
_cell.angle_alpha   90.00
_cell.angle_beta   90.00
_cell.angle_gamma   90.00
#
_symmetry.space_group_name_H-M   'P 1'
#
loop_
_entity.id
_entity.type
_entity.pdbx_description
1 polymer ?
#
loop_
_entity_poly.entity_id
_entity_poly.type
_entity_poly.pdbx_seq_one_letter_code
_entity_poly.pdbx_strand_id
1 'polypeptide(L)'
;MPGSLDRRPRSSHVDTVHGLARAGDLPALQKKLLENPALLNARNPVMCQTPLHVAAGYNNISIVKYLLELNSPEAVELEAKNMNGMTPLHLAVWHALQAGDCDTVSTLLGHNADCSAQDNEGKTPLNHISGGPDTEKLRRLLNRHMEEQRKRKALDACREAKAMDEFEEAISHIVGLRELKLQLRRWAKGMLFDEKRRSLGLKIADRKPPHMAFLGNPGTGKTMVARILGKLLHRVGILPTDKVIEVQRTDLVGEFVGHTGPKTRRKIQEAEGGILFVDEAYRLVVKQTTNDKDYGLEALEEIMSVMDGGKVIVIFAGYSEPMKRVIASNEGFCRRVTKFFYFDNFSTSELAQILHLKMSAQDESSLLYGFKLHPSCTVEAVAAFLDRETTEKQRKEMNGGLIDPLLVNARENLDLRLDFDCSDTDFMVTITMEDLETGLRQMSRERISQ
;
A
#
# COMPACT_ATOMS: atom_id res chain seq x y z
N MET A 1 -47.08 -53.08 -44.47
CA MET A 1 -46.65 -53.74 -43.23
C MET A 1 -45.59 -54.76 -43.58
N PRO A 2 -44.31 -54.39 -43.40
CA PRO A 2 -43.52 -55.10 -42.39
C PRO A 2 -42.49 -54.21 -41.65
N GLY A 3 -42.13 -54.62 -40.43
CA GLY A 3 -40.75 -54.57 -39.94
C GLY A 3 -40.31 -53.35 -39.14
N SER A 4 -40.68 -53.33 -37.85
CA SER A 4 -40.00 -52.55 -36.82
C SER A 4 -38.57 -53.07 -36.62
N LEU A 5 -37.58 -52.34 -37.15
CA LEU A 5 -36.17 -52.49 -36.75
C LEU A 5 -35.90 -51.55 -35.60
N ASP A 6 -35.92 -52.15 -34.41
CA ASP A 6 -35.54 -51.58 -33.12
C ASP A 6 -34.09 -51.06 -33.18
N ARG A 7 -33.94 -49.74 -33.33
CA ARG A 7 -32.64 -49.06 -33.25
C ARG A 7 -32.33 -48.81 -31.78
N ARG A 8 -31.43 -49.62 -31.23
CA ARG A 8 -30.72 -49.34 -29.97
C ARG A 8 -30.26 -47.86 -29.94
N PRO A 9 -30.42 -47.13 -28.82
CA PRO A 9 -30.09 -45.72 -28.76
C PRO A 9 -28.57 -45.50 -28.92
N ARG A 10 -28.18 -44.63 -29.84
CA ARG A 10 -26.79 -44.17 -29.99
C ARG A 10 -26.43 -43.21 -28.85
N SER A 11 -25.62 -43.72 -27.93
CA SER A 11 -24.67 -43.05 -27.01
C SER A 11 -25.10 -41.79 -26.24
N SER A 12 -25.25 -41.94 -24.93
CA SER A 12 -25.44 -40.94 -23.86
C SER A 12 -24.27 -39.96 -23.63
N HIS A 13 -23.30 -39.85 -24.55
CA HIS A 13 -22.09 -39.04 -24.37
C HIS A 13 -22.23 -37.58 -24.81
N VAL A 14 -23.22 -37.25 -25.66
CA VAL A 14 -23.39 -35.90 -26.23
C VAL A 14 -24.07 -34.94 -25.25
N ASP A 15 -24.83 -35.43 -24.28
CA ASP A 15 -25.62 -34.60 -23.36
C ASP A 15 -24.82 -33.97 -22.21
N THR A 16 -23.54 -34.29 -22.05
CA THR A 16 -22.69 -33.72 -20.95
C THR A 16 -22.13 -32.36 -21.34
N VAL A 17 -21.85 -31.46 -20.38
CA VAL A 17 -21.23 -30.15 -20.68
C VAL A 17 -19.90 -30.30 -21.45
N HIS A 18 -19.12 -31.35 -21.13
CA HIS A 18 -17.90 -31.71 -21.85
C HIS A 18 -18.17 -32.28 -23.24
N GLY A 19 -19.23 -33.08 -23.39
CA GLY A 19 -19.67 -33.62 -24.68
C GLY A 19 -20.12 -32.51 -25.64
N LEU A 20 -20.87 -31.54 -25.14
CA LEU A 20 -21.28 -30.34 -25.89
C LEU A 20 -20.06 -29.46 -26.22
N ALA A 21 -19.16 -29.27 -25.26
CA ALA A 21 -17.88 -28.57 -25.46
C ALA A 21 -16.98 -29.24 -26.50
N ARG A 22 -17.05 -30.58 -26.62
CA ARG A 22 -16.35 -31.36 -27.65
C ARG A 22 -17.04 -31.31 -29.01
N ALA A 23 -18.36 -31.35 -29.04
CA ALA A 23 -19.16 -31.37 -30.26
C ALA A 23 -19.23 -30.01 -30.96
N GLY A 24 -18.92 -28.91 -30.26
CA GLY A 24 -19.03 -27.57 -30.81
C GLY A 24 -20.46 -27.01 -30.75
N ASP A 25 -21.37 -27.66 -30.03
CA ASP A 25 -22.78 -27.25 -29.90
C ASP A 25 -22.92 -26.11 -28.89
N LEU A 26 -22.66 -24.89 -29.35
CA LEU A 26 -22.76 -23.66 -28.54
C LEU A 26 -24.19 -23.45 -27.99
N PRO A 27 -25.28 -23.54 -28.77
CA PRO A 27 -26.64 -23.32 -28.25
C PRO A 27 -27.02 -24.29 -27.12
N ALA A 28 -26.69 -25.58 -27.26
CA ALA A 28 -26.97 -26.55 -26.21
C ALA A 28 -26.08 -26.33 -24.97
N LEU A 29 -24.81 -25.97 -25.16
CA LEU A 29 -23.89 -25.65 -24.07
C LEU A 29 -24.35 -24.40 -23.30
N GLN A 30 -24.79 -23.35 -23.99
CA GLN A 30 -25.37 -22.14 -23.42
C GLN A 30 -26.58 -22.47 -22.54
N LYS A 31 -27.54 -23.22 -23.10
CA LYS A 31 -28.73 -23.67 -22.36
C LYS A 31 -28.34 -24.44 -21.10
N LYS A 32 -27.37 -25.36 -21.21
CA LYS A 32 -26.95 -26.20 -20.10
C LYS A 32 -26.24 -25.43 -18.98
N LEU A 33 -25.42 -24.44 -19.32
CA LEU A 33 -24.76 -23.57 -18.34
C LEU A 33 -25.73 -22.59 -17.69
N LEU A 34 -26.78 -22.18 -18.40
CA LEU A 34 -27.86 -21.36 -17.84
C LEU A 34 -28.74 -22.16 -16.86
N GLU A 35 -29.02 -23.43 -17.16
CA GLU A 35 -29.71 -24.36 -16.26
C GLU A 35 -28.88 -24.73 -15.03
N ASN A 36 -27.55 -24.87 -15.19
CA ASN A 36 -26.64 -25.21 -14.10
C ASN A 36 -25.26 -24.52 -14.24
N PRO A 37 -25.08 -23.35 -13.62
CA PRO A 37 -23.83 -22.58 -13.67
C PRO A 37 -22.61 -23.32 -13.09
N ALA A 38 -22.80 -24.24 -12.13
CA ALA A 38 -21.71 -25.01 -11.53
C ALA A 38 -20.99 -25.95 -12.53
N LEU A 39 -21.58 -26.16 -13.71
CA LEU A 39 -20.95 -26.92 -14.79
C LEU A 39 -19.82 -26.18 -15.49
N LEU A 40 -19.67 -24.86 -15.27
CA LEU A 40 -18.69 -24.00 -15.93
C LEU A 40 -17.25 -24.52 -15.79
N ASN A 41 -16.87 -24.93 -14.58
CA ASN A 41 -15.55 -25.45 -14.25
C ASN A 41 -15.59 -26.95 -13.87
N ALA A 42 -16.70 -27.64 -14.16
CA ALA A 42 -16.84 -29.05 -13.83
C ALA A 42 -15.75 -29.89 -14.49
N ARG A 43 -15.17 -30.82 -13.74
CA ARG A 43 -14.09 -31.69 -14.25
C ARG A 43 -14.67 -33.01 -14.72
N ASN A 44 -14.31 -33.43 -15.93
CA ASN A 44 -14.71 -34.75 -16.40
C ASN A 44 -14.02 -35.85 -15.58
N PRO A 45 -14.66 -37.02 -15.39
CA PRO A 45 -14.13 -38.06 -14.51
C PRO A 45 -12.90 -38.79 -15.08
N VAL A 46 -12.62 -38.64 -16.38
CA VAL A 46 -11.58 -39.43 -17.07
C VAL A 46 -10.23 -38.73 -17.06
N MET A 47 -10.17 -37.43 -17.35
CA MET A 47 -8.92 -36.68 -17.50
C MET A 47 -8.86 -35.45 -16.60
N CYS A 48 -9.85 -35.26 -15.71
CA CYS A 48 -10.02 -34.05 -14.90
C CYS A 48 -10.08 -32.75 -15.73
N GLN A 49 -10.60 -32.81 -16.95
CA GLN A 49 -10.67 -31.66 -17.85
C GLN A 49 -11.92 -30.81 -17.59
N THR A 50 -11.74 -29.49 -17.58
CA THR A 50 -12.85 -28.52 -17.60
C THR A 50 -13.48 -28.43 -19.00
N PRO A 51 -14.68 -27.83 -19.17
CA PRO A 51 -15.24 -27.56 -20.49
C PRO A 51 -14.29 -26.73 -21.36
N LEU A 52 -13.53 -25.81 -20.77
CA LEU A 52 -12.51 -25.03 -21.46
C LEU A 52 -11.36 -25.89 -22.00
N HIS A 53 -10.87 -26.87 -21.23
CA HIS A 53 -9.86 -27.83 -21.73
C HIS A 53 -10.34 -28.60 -22.96
N VAL A 54 -11.60 -29.07 -22.91
CA VAL A 54 -12.18 -29.87 -23.98
C VAL A 54 -12.41 -29.00 -25.21
N ALA A 55 -13.04 -27.82 -25.06
CA ALA A 55 -13.24 -26.89 -26.16
C ALA A 55 -11.90 -26.46 -26.80
N ALA A 56 -10.87 -26.21 -25.98
CA ALA A 56 -9.54 -25.86 -26.44
C ALA A 56 -8.85 -27.01 -27.20
N GLY A 57 -8.93 -28.24 -26.68
CA GLY A 57 -8.32 -29.43 -27.30
C GLY A 57 -9.01 -29.93 -28.57
N TYR A 58 -10.27 -29.54 -28.81
CA TYR A 58 -11.02 -29.83 -30.04
C TYR A 58 -11.17 -28.61 -30.97
N ASN A 59 -10.52 -27.48 -30.64
CA ASN A 59 -10.56 -26.24 -31.43
C ASN A 59 -11.98 -25.68 -31.65
N ASN A 60 -12.85 -25.81 -30.66
CA ASN A 60 -14.20 -25.25 -30.70
C ASN A 60 -14.17 -23.78 -30.29
N ILE A 61 -13.67 -22.92 -31.20
CA ILE A 61 -13.41 -21.49 -30.95
C ILE A 61 -14.65 -20.76 -30.41
N SER A 62 -15.83 -21.03 -30.97
CA SER A 62 -17.09 -20.40 -30.54
C SER A 62 -17.41 -20.69 -29.07
N ILE A 63 -17.11 -21.90 -28.61
CA ILE A 63 -17.29 -22.30 -27.21
C ILE A 63 -16.19 -21.68 -26.34
N VAL A 64 -14.94 -21.68 -26.81
CA VAL A 64 -13.81 -21.04 -26.09
C VAL A 64 -14.10 -19.56 -25.85
N LYS A 65 -14.49 -18.81 -26.89
CA LYS A 65 -14.87 -17.39 -26.75
C LYS A 65 -16.02 -17.19 -25.79
N TYR A 66 -17.10 -17.97 -25.95
CA TYR A 66 -18.25 -17.89 -25.07
C TYR A 66 -17.89 -18.15 -23.59
N LEU A 67 -17.07 -19.16 -23.30
CA LEU A 67 -16.63 -19.46 -21.94
C LEU A 67 -15.78 -18.32 -21.36
N LEU A 68 -14.85 -17.75 -22.15
CA LEU A 68 -13.96 -16.69 -21.70
C LEU A 68 -14.66 -15.33 -21.54
N GLU A 69 -15.73 -15.09 -22.29
CA GLU A 69 -16.53 -13.85 -22.25
C GLU A 69 -17.79 -13.99 -21.37
N LEU A 70 -17.98 -15.15 -20.73
CA LEU A 70 -19.15 -15.41 -19.90
C LEU A 70 -19.13 -14.51 -18.65
N ASN A 71 -20.15 -13.67 -18.51
CA ASN A 71 -20.34 -12.86 -17.31
C ASN A 71 -21.10 -13.68 -16.23
N SER A 72 -20.40 -14.62 -15.59
CA SER A 72 -20.91 -15.47 -14.50
C SER A 72 -20.30 -15.11 -13.13
N PRO A 73 -20.99 -15.37 -12.01
CA PRO A 73 -20.45 -15.12 -10.66
C PRO A 73 -19.23 -15.99 -10.35
N GLU A 74 -19.09 -17.15 -10.99
CA GLU A 74 -17.89 -17.96 -10.97
C GLU A 74 -17.04 -17.64 -12.20
N ALA A 75 -15.75 -17.34 -12.01
CA ALA A 75 -14.81 -17.12 -13.09
C ALA A 75 -14.38 -18.46 -13.72
N VAL A 76 -14.19 -18.48 -15.05
CA VAL A 76 -13.64 -19.65 -15.74
C VAL A 76 -12.19 -19.89 -15.31
N GLU A 77 -11.87 -21.13 -14.96
CA GLU A 77 -10.50 -21.54 -14.63
C GLU A 77 -9.64 -21.67 -15.91
N LEU A 78 -9.10 -20.54 -16.37
CA LEU A 78 -8.20 -20.46 -17.54
C LEU A 78 -6.95 -21.34 -17.39
N GLU A 79 -6.45 -21.46 -16.16
CA GLU A 79 -5.23 -22.19 -15.80
C GLU A 79 -5.52 -23.48 -15.01
N ALA A 80 -6.73 -24.03 -15.14
CA ALA A 80 -7.03 -25.34 -14.57
C ALA A 80 -6.03 -26.38 -15.10
N LYS A 81 -5.63 -27.32 -14.25
CA LYS A 81 -4.74 -28.42 -14.64
C LYS A 81 -5.53 -29.72 -14.74
N ASN A 82 -5.37 -30.42 -15.86
CA ASN A 82 -5.90 -31.76 -16.05
C ASN A 82 -5.03 -32.82 -15.32
N MET A 83 -5.34 -34.12 -15.46
CA MET A 83 -4.58 -35.20 -14.81
C MET A 83 -3.08 -35.20 -15.13
N ASN A 84 -2.69 -34.69 -16.30
CA ASN A 84 -1.29 -34.60 -16.74
C ASN A 84 -0.64 -33.26 -16.34
N GLY A 85 -1.31 -32.43 -15.56
CA GLY A 85 -0.83 -31.09 -15.19
C GLY A 85 -0.95 -30.06 -16.32
N MET A 86 -1.51 -30.43 -17.46
CA MET A 86 -1.63 -29.57 -18.64
C MET A 86 -2.79 -28.59 -18.49
N THR A 87 -2.56 -27.35 -18.93
CA THR A 87 -3.59 -26.29 -18.98
C THR A 87 -4.37 -26.33 -20.31
N PRO A 88 -5.51 -25.64 -20.44
CA PRO A 88 -6.21 -25.49 -21.73
C PRO A 88 -5.31 -24.99 -22.86
N LEU A 89 -4.34 -24.11 -22.56
CA LEU A 89 -3.36 -23.63 -23.54
C LEU A 89 -2.44 -24.76 -24.05
N HIS A 90 -2.04 -25.71 -23.19
CA HIS A 90 -1.26 -26.88 -23.63
C HIS A 90 -2.05 -27.73 -24.63
N LEU A 91 -3.34 -27.94 -24.37
CA LEU A 91 -4.19 -28.74 -25.26
C LEU A 91 -4.49 -28.03 -26.58
N ALA A 92 -4.69 -26.70 -26.53
CA ALA A 92 -4.82 -25.89 -27.74
C ALA A 92 -3.56 -25.95 -28.60
N VAL A 93 -2.36 -25.90 -27.98
CA VAL A 93 -1.08 -26.05 -28.68
C VAL A 93 -0.94 -27.46 -29.27
N TRP A 94 -1.32 -28.50 -28.52
CA TRP A 94 -1.25 -29.88 -29.02
C TRP A 94 -2.17 -30.09 -30.24
N HIS A 95 -3.38 -29.54 -30.20
CA HIS A 95 -4.29 -29.56 -31.35
C HIS A 95 -3.72 -28.75 -32.54
N ALA A 96 -3.19 -27.55 -32.28
CA ALA A 96 -2.59 -26.69 -33.30
C ALA A 96 -1.44 -27.37 -34.05
N LEU A 97 -0.67 -28.25 -33.39
CA LEU A 97 0.39 -29.05 -34.00
C LEU A 97 -0.13 -30.11 -34.98
N GLN A 98 -1.34 -30.64 -34.76
CA GLN A 98 -1.93 -31.67 -35.62
C GLN A 98 -2.74 -31.07 -36.78
N ALA A 99 -3.44 -29.96 -36.52
CA ALA A 99 -4.40 -29.37 -37.46
C ALA A 99 -3.87 -28.11 -38.18
N GLY A 100 -2.77 -27.51 -37.73
CA GLY A 100 -2.21 -26.27 -38.29
C GLY A 100 -2.99 -24.98 -37.92
N ASP A 101 -4.03 -25.09 -37.10
CA ASP A 101 -4.86 -23.95 -36.67
C ASP A 101 -4.35 -23.36 -35.34
N CYS A 102 -4.13 -22.03 -35.32
CA CYS A 102 -3.64 -21.28 -34.16
C CYS A 102 -4.71 -20.39 -33.53
N ASP A 103 -5.97 -20.42 -33.97
CA ASP A 103 -6.98 -19.45 -33.58
C ASP A 103 -7.40 -19.61 -32.11
N THR A 104 -7.57 -20.85 -31.64
CA THR A 104 -7.82 -21.14 -30.23
C THR A 104 -6.64 -20.73 -29.36
N VAL A 105 -5.41 -20.94 -29.83
CA VAL A 105 -4.19 -20.50 -29.13
C VAL A 105 -4.17 -18.98 -29.02
N SER A 106 -4.41 -18.27 -30.12
CA SER A 106 -4.49 -16.81 -30.18
C SER A 106 -5.57 -16.25 -29.24
N THR A 107 -6.73 -16.92 -29.15
CA THR A 107 -7.84 -16.51 -28.29
C THR A 107 -7.49 -16.66 -26.82
N LEU A 108 -6.98 -17.82 -26.40
CA LEU A 108 -6.56 -18.05 -24.99
C LEU A 108 -5.48 -17.07 -24.57
N LEU A 109 -4.52 -16.83 -25.45
CA LEU A 109 -3.43 -15.88 -25.27
C LEU A 109 -3.90 -14.42 -25.19
N GLY A 110 -4.91 -14.03 -25.98
CA GLY A 110 -5.56 -12.72 -25.88
C GLY A 110 -6.26 -12.48 -24.54
N HIS A 111 -6.70 -13.55 -23.88
CA HIS A 111 -7.24 -13.54 -22.51
C HIS A 111 -6.17 -13.78 -21.43
N ASN A 112 -4.89 -13.55 -21.75
CA ASN A 112 -3.74 -13.64 -20.83
C ASN A 112 -3.44 -15.04 -20.28
N ALA A 113 -3.70 -16.12 -21.03
CA ALA A 113 -3.30 -17.46 -20.62
C ALA A 113 -1.78 -17.57 -20.38
N ASP A 114 -1.38 -18.28 -19.32
CA ASP A 114 0.02 -18.37 -18.90
C ASP A 114 0.83 -19.30 -19.81
N CYS A 115 1.60 -18.69 -20.71
CA CYS A 115 2.53 -19.38 -21.60
C CYS A 115 3.74 -20.01 -20.89
N SER A 116 3.94 -19.71 -19.60
CA SER A 116 5.02 -20.27 -18.78
C SER A 116 4.59 -21.40 -17.85
N ALA A 117 3.29 -21.74 -17.83
CA ALA A 117 2.77 -22.84 -17.04
C ALA A 117 3.45 -24.17 -17.41
N GLN A 118 3.78 -24.98 -16.40
CA GLN A 118 4.40 -26.29 -16.59
C GLN A 118 3.42 -27.43 -16.28
N ASP A 119 3.44 -28.45 -17.12
CA ASP A 119 2.76 -29.73 -16.89
C ASP A 119 3.52 -30.63 -15.88
N ASN A 120 3.03 -31.85 -15.66
CA ASN A 120 3.66 -32.80 -14.73
C ASN A 120 5.05 -33.28 -15.20
N GLU A 121 5.41 -33.06 -16.47
CA GLU A 121 6.74 -33.33 -17.02
C GLU A 121 7.67 -32.10 -16.97
N GLY A 122 7.21 -30.98 -16.43
CA GLY A 122 7.95 -29.72 -16.41
C GLY A 122 8.00 -29.00 -17.76
N LYS A 123 7.20 -29.43 -18.75
CA LYS A 123 7.18 -28.83 -20.09
C LYS A 123 6.16 -27.69 -20.13
N THR A 124 6.56 -26.59 -20.77
CA THR A 124 5.67 -25.48 -21.11
C THR A 124 4.95 -25.75 -22.43
N PRO A 125 3.89 -25.00 -22.79
CA PRO A 125 3.24 -25.14 -24.09
C PRO A 125 4.23 -24.99 -25.26
N LEU A 126 5.22 -24.11 -25.13
CA LEU A 126 6.28 -23.92 -26.12
C LEU A 126 7.21 -25.15 -26.25
N ASN A 127 7.51 -25.83 -25.14
CA ASN A 127 8.40 -27.00 -25.12
C ASN A 127 7.78 -28.23 -25.80
N HIS A 128 6.46 -28.27 -25.95
CA HIS A 128 5.74 -29.33 -26.67
C HIS A 128 5.80 -29.19 -28.20
N ILE A 129 6.34 -28.09 -28.71
CA ILE A 129 6.46 -27.84 -30.15
C ILE A 129 7.73 -28.50 -30.70
N SER A 130 7.57 -29.41 -31.65
CA SER A 130 8.68 -30.01 -32.40
C SER A 130 9.26 -29.04 -33.44
N GLY A 131 10.54 -29.19 -33.75
CA GLY A 131 11.22 -28.38 -34.76
C GLY A 131 10.78 -28.78 -36.17
N GLY A 132 10.08 -27.88 -36.87
CA GLY A 132 9.66 -28.06 -38.26
C GLY A 132 9.15 -26.75 -38.88
N PRO A 133 9.06 -26.65 -40.22
CA PRO A 133 8.59 -25.44 -40.91
C PRO A 133 7.12 -25.12 -40.61
N ASP A 134 6.26 -26.14 -40.43
CA ASP A 134 4.83 -25.96 -40.19
C ASP A 134 4.52 -25.41 -38.78
N THR A 135 5.45 -25.55 -37.84
CA THR A 135 5.27 -25.10 -36.45
C THR A 135 5.82 -23.70 -36.20
N GLU A 136 6.44 -23.07 -37.19
CA GLU A 136 7.13 -21.79 -37.05
C GLU A 136 6.18 -20.62 -36.71
N LYS A 137 4.96 -20.63 -37.28
CA LYS A 137 3.94 -19.61 -36.99
C LYS A 137 3.50 -19.66 -35.53
N LEU A 138 3.20 -20.86 -35.03
CA LEU A 138 2.77 -21.11 -33.65
C LEU A 138 3.89 -20.77 -32.66
N ARG A 139 5.14 -21.16 -32.98
CA ARG A 139 6.33 -20.85 -32.19
C ARG A 139 6.58 -19.35 -32.09
N ARG A 140 6.47 -18.60 -33.19
CA ARG A 140 6.58 -17.13 -33.19
C ARG A 140 5.50 -16.47 -32.32
N LEU A 141 4.26 -16.94 -32.42
CA LEU A 141 3.13 -16.42 -31.66
C LEU A 141 3.31 -16.62 -30.14
N LEU A 142 3.71 -17.82 -29.71
CA LEU A 142 4.00 -18.10 -28.30
C LEU A 142 5.23 -17.34 -27.81
N ASN A 143 6.31 -17.23 -28.59
CA ASN A 143 7.49 -16.46 -28.20
C ASN A 143 7.18 -14.97 -28.02
N ARG A 144 6.41 -14.37 -28.94
CA ARG A 144 5.98 -12.98 -28.84
C ARG A 144 5.18 -12.73 -27.56
N HIS A 145 4.22 -13.58 -27.24
CA HIS A 145 3.43 -13.43 -26.02
C HIS A 145 4.21 -13.79 -24.76
N MET A 146 5.14 -14.74 -24.80
CA MET A 146 6.10 -14.98 -23.73
C MET A 146 6.93 -13.73 -23.43
N GLU A 147 7.43 -13.04 -24.47
CA GLU A 147 8.13 -11.78 -24.31
C GLU A 147 7.23 -10.66 -23.80
N GLU A 148 6.00 -10.52 -24.31
CA GLU A 148 5.02 -9.54 -23.82
C GLU A 148 4.65 -9.78 -22.35
N GLN A 149 4.42 -11.03 -21.94
CA GLN A 149 4.18 -11.44 -20.56
C GLN A 149 5.41 -11.20 -19.68
N ARG A 150 6.62 -11.49 -20.16
CA ARG A 150 7.88 -11.14 -19.47
C ARG A 150 8.03 -9.64 -19.31
N LYS A 151 7.73 -8.84 -20.34
CA LYS A 151 7.76 -7.38 -20.30
C LYS A 151 6.74 -6.82 -19.33
N ARG A 152 5.51 -7.35 -19.29
CA ARG A 152 4.49 -6.98 -18.29
C ARG A 152 4.95 -7.31 -16.86
N LYS A 153 5.41 -8.54 -16.62
CA LYS A 153 6.00 -8.94 -15.33
C LYS A 153 7.20 -8.06 -14.94
N ALA A 154 8.01 -7.64 -15.91
CA ALA A 154 9.14 -6.74 -15.69
C ALA A 154 8.70 -5.29 -15.42
N LEU A 155 7.65 -4.80 -16.08
CA LEU A 155 7.04 -3.49 -15.83
C LEU A 155 6.42 -3.42 -14.42
N ASP A 156 5.73 -4.48 -14.01
CA ASP A 156 5.17 -4.60 -12.65
C ASP A 156 6.30 -4.65 -11.60
N ALA A 157 7.35 -5.42 -11.85
CA ALA A 157 8.54 -5.45 -10.99
C ALA A 157 9.29 -4.10 -10.95
N CYS A 158 9.33 -3.37 -12.07
CA CYS A 158 9.91 -2.03 -12.16
C CYS A 158 9.09 -1.02 -11.36
N ARG A 159 7.76 -1.13 -11.36
CA ARG A 159 6.86 -0.29 -10.55
C ARG A 159 7.09 -0.50 -9.06
N GLU A 160 7.21 -1.75 -8.62
CA GLU A 160 7.49 -2.10 -7.22
C GLU A 160 8.87 -1.62 -6.76
N ALA A 161 9.90 -1.82 -7.59
CA ALA A 161 11.25 -1.37 -7.30
C ALA A 161 11.30 0.16 -7.20
N LYS A 162 10.70 0.86 -8.17
CA LYS A 162 10.62 2.32 -8.17
C LYS A 162 9.89 2.87 -6.94
N ALA A 163 8.81 2.23 -6.50
CA ALA A 163 8.10 2.63 -5.29
C ALA A 163 8.96 2.46 -4.02
N MET A 164 9.80 1.44 -3.94
CA MET A 164 10.77 1.30 -2.85
C MET A 164 11.88 2.34 -2.91
N ASP A 165 12.40 2.64 -4.09
CA ASP A 165 13.48 3.61 -4.25
C ASP A 165 13.00 5.00 -3.80
N GLU A 166 11.80 5.40 -4.21
CA GLU A 166 11.16 6.65 -3.78
C GLU A 166 10.85 6.68 -2.28
N PHE A 167 10.47 5.53 -1.70
CA PHE A 167 10.29 5.41 -0.25
C PHE A 167 11.60 5.62 0.51
N GLU A 168 12.66 5.00 0.02
CA GLU A 168 14.00 5.10 0.59
C GLU A 168 14.54 6.52 0.46
N GLU A 169 14.26 7.19 -0.65
CA GLU A 169 14.51 8.62 -0.81
C GLU A 169 13.73 9.43 0.23
N ALA A 170 12.41 9.24 0.36
CA ALA A 170 11.59 9.99 1.33
C ALA A 170 12.03 9.76 2.79
N ILE A 171 12.38 8.52 3.16
CA ILE A 171 12.89 8.19 4.49
C ILE A 171 14.32 8.70 4.72
N SER A 172 15.13 8.83 3.68
CA SER A 172 16.50 9.36 3.80
C SER A 172 16.52 10.79 4.32
N HIS A 173 15.51 11.59 3.96
CA HIS A 173 15.34 12.98 4.42
C HIS A 173 14.97 13.13 5.90
N ILE A 174 14.50 12.06 6.54
CA ILE A 174 14.17 12.09 7.97
C ILE A 174 15.47 11.96 8.75
N VAL A 175 15.80 12.92 9.61
CA VAL A 175 17.01 12.81 10.42
C VAL A 175 16.82 11.74 11.50
N GLY A 176 17.86 10.94 11.75
CA GLY A 176 17.89 9.97 12.84
C GLY A 176 16.92 8.80 12.69
N LEU A 177 16.39 8.31 13.82
CA LEU A 177 15.35 7.29 13.93
C LEU A 177 15.69 5.95 13.23
N ARG A 178 16.94 5.49 13.36
CA ARG A 178 17.46 4.33 12.62
C ARG A 178 16.60 3.06 12.78
N GLU A 179 16.16 2.76 14.01
CA GLU A 179 15.35 1.58 14.28
C GLU A 179 13.95 1.70 13.65
N LEU A 180 13.31 2.86 13.78
CA LEU A 180 12.04 3.15 13.12
C LEU A 180 12.14 2.96 11.60
N LYS A 181 13.17 3.51 10.97
CA LYS A 181 13.42 3.37 9.53
C LYS A 181 13.55 1.90 9.13
N LEU A 182 14.30 1.11 9.91
CA LEU A 182 14.46 -0.33 9.67
C LEU A 182 13.11 -1.07 9.73
N GLN A 183 12.29 -0.76 10.73
CA GLN A 183 10.97 -1.37 10.90
C GLN A 183 10.02 -0.98 9.77
N LEU A 184 10.00 0.30 9.40
CA LEU A 184 9.22 0.81 8.27
C LEU A 184 9.64 0.14 6.96
N ARG A 185 10.94 -0.01 6.69
CA ARG A 185 11.46 -0.73 5.50
C ARG A 185 11.03 -2.18 5.45
N ARG A 186 11.21 -2.92 6.56
CA ARG A 186 10.78 -4.33 6.64
C ARG A 186 9.29 -4.46 6.36
N TRP A 187 8.51 -3.53 6.90
CA TRP A 187 7.06 -3.51 6.72
C TRP A 187 6.64 -3.16 5.29
N ALA A 188 7.17 -2.07 4.72
CA ALA A 188 6.89 -1.63 3.35
C ALA A 188 7.26 -2.69 2.32
N LYS A 189 8.48 -3.25 2.43
CA LYS A 189 8.94 -4.38 1.61
C LYS A 189 7.98 -5.56 1.74
N GLY A 190 7.57 -5.88 2.96
CA GLY A 190 6.61 -6.95 3.23
C GLY A 190 5.25 -6.73 2.54
N MET A 191 4.78 -5.50 2.37
CA MET A 191 3.53 -5.21 1.67
C MET A 191 3.67 -5.30 0.16
N LEU A 192 4.76 -4.76 -0.39
CA LEU A 192 5.06 -4.82 -1.82
C LEU A 192 5.20 -6.26 -2.32
N PHE A 193 5.87 -7.12 -1.56
CA PHE A 193 5.97 -8.53 -1.93
C PHE A 193 4.64 -9.27 -1.85
N ASP A 194 3.71 -8.85 -1.00
CA ASP A 194 2.36 -9.44 -1.01
C ASP A 194 1.63 -9.05 -2.29
N GLU A 195 1.72 -7.79 -2.71
CA GLU A 195 1.14 -7.32 -3.98
C GLU A 195 1.78 -8.01 -5.19
N LYS A 196 3.10 -8.16 -5.19
CA LYS A 196 3.82 -8.94 -6.20
C LYS A 196 3.32 -10.37 -6.31
N ARG A 197 3.08 -11.01 -5.17
CA ARG A 197 2.61 -12.40 -5.18
C ARG A 197 1.15 -12.46 -5.70
N ARG A 198 0.31 -11.46 -5.42
CA ARG A 198 -1.04 -11.34 -6.00
C ARG A 198 -0.99 -11.13 -7.51
N SER A 199 -0.09 -10.28 -8.02
CA SER A 199 0.08 -10.06 -9.46
C SER A 199 0.56 -11.31 -10.21
N LEU A 200 1.28 -12.20 -9.51
CA LEU A 200 1.64 -13.53 -10.00
C LEU A 200 0.52 -14.59 -9.84
N GLY A 201 -0.67 -14.21 -9.39
CA GLY A 201 -1.82 -15.11 -9.21
C GLY A 201 -1.73 -16.02 -7.98
N LEU A 202 -0.77 -15.80 -7.07
CA LEU A 202 -0.67 -16.56 -5.82
C LEU A 202 -1.75 -16.10 -4.85
N LYS A 203 -2.61 -17.03 -4.40
CA LYS A 203 -3.64 -16.77 -3.41
C LYS A 203 -3.01 -16.62 -2.03
N ILE A 204 -2.92 -15.38 -1.55
CA ILE A 204 -2.46 -15.05 -0.20
C ILE A 204 -3.65 -14.54 0.58
N ALA A 205 -3.73 -14.93 1.85
CA ALA A 205 -4.74 -14.39 2.74
C ALA A 205 -4.62 -12.86 2.82
N ASP A 206 -5.75 -12.16 2.80
CA ASP A 206 -5.73 -10.72 2.95
C ASP A 206 -5.11 -10.33 4.28
N ARG A 207 -4.13 -9.42 4.22
CA ARG A 207 -3.63 -8.79 5.43
C ARG A 207 -4.73 -7.92 5.99
N LYS A 208 -4.95 -8.03 7.31
CA LYS A 208 -5.73 -7.03 8.01
C LYS A 208 -5.13 -5.64 7.75
N PRO A 209 -5.98 -4.59 7.63
CA PRO A 209 -5.50 -3.22 7.47
C PRO A 209 -4.48 -2.92 8.58
N PRO A 210 -3.31 -2.38 8.22
CA PRO A 210 -2.20 -2.28 9.17
C PRO A 210 -2.35 -1.03 10.03
N HIS A 211 -3.33 -1.04 10.93
CA HIS A 211 -3.43 0.00 11.94
C HIS A 211 -2.21 0.00 12.84
N MET A 212 -1.75 1.19 13.20
CA MET A 212 -0.45 1.37 13.85
C MET A 212 -0.53 2.40 14.96
N ALA A 213 0.43 2.32 15.88
CA ALA A 213 0.61 3.28 16.95
C ALA A 213 2.01 3.91 16.87
N PHE A 214 2.07 5.24 16.91
CA PHE A 214 3.29 6.04 16.92
C PHE A 214 3.51 6.60 18.33
N LEU A 215 4.58 6.16 18.99
CA LEU A 215 4.87 6.46 20.39
C LEU A 215 6.14 7.29 20.50
N GLY A 216 6.06 8.47 21.10
CA GLY A 216 7.25 9.27 21.42
C GLY A 216 6.93 10.71 21.82
N ASN A 217 7.94 11.49 22.20
CA ASN A 217 7.79 12.86 22.68
C ASN A 217 7.37 13.85 21.57
N PRO A 218 6.87 15.06 21.89
CA PRO A 218 6.58 16.08 20.89
C PRO A 218 7.80 16.38 20.01
N GLY A 219 7.55 16.79 18.77
CA GLY A 219 8.62 17.24 17.87
C GLY A 219 9.54 16.13 17.34
N THR A 220 9.21 14.85 17.52
CA THR A 220 9.99 13.72 16.97
C THR A 220 9.62 13.32 15.54
N GLY A 221 8.70 14.04 14.88
CA GLY A 221 8.36 13.82 13.46
C GLY A 221 7.25 12.80 13.18
N LYS A 222 6.42 12.43 14.17
CA LYS A 222 5.29 11.50 14.00
C LYS A 222 4.36 11.86 12.84
N THR A 223 3.87 13.10 12.81
CA THR A 223 2.97 13.60 11.75
C THR A 223 3.65 13.59 10.38
N MET A 224 4.94 13.96 10.32
CA MET A 224 5.72 13.93 9.07
C MET A 224 5.85 12.51 8.52
N VAL A 225 6.16 11.53 9.37
CA VAL A 225 6.23 10.11 9.00
C VAL A 225 4.87 9.60 8.51
N ALA A 226 3.77 9.98 9.15
CA ALA A 226 2.42 9.59 8.71
C ALA A 226 2.11 10.09 7.29
N ARG A 227 2.48 11.33 6.96
CA ARG A 227 2.31 11.90 5.61
C ARG A 227 3.17 11.19 4.56
N ILE A 228 4.43 10.86 4.89
CA ILE A 228 5.30 10.07 4.02
C ILE A 228 4.70 8.68 3.76
N LEU A 229 4.15 8.07 4.81
CA LEU A 229 3.50 6.77 4.72
C LEU A 229 2.25 6.79 3.84
N GLY A 230 1.42 7.83 3.94
CA GLY A 230 0.25 8.01 3.07
C GLY A 230 0.64 8.05 1.59
N LYS A 231 1.65 8.85 1.24
CA LYS A 231 2.20 8.93 -0.12
C LYS A 231 2.72 7.59 -0.63
N LEU A 232 3.45 6.85 0.21
CA LEU A 232 3.95 5.52 -0.15
C LEU A 232 2.81 4.56 -0.46
N LEU A 233 1.88 4.41 0.50
CA LEU A 233 0.80 3.43 0.40
C LEU A 233 -0.11 3.70 -0.79
N HIS A 234 -0.30 4.98 -1.13
CA HIS A 234 -1.00 5.37 -2.33
C HIS A 234 -0.27 4.94 -3.62
N ARG A 235 1.03 5.26 -3.73
CA ARG A 235 1.83 4.89 -4.91
C ARG A 235 1.93 3.40 -5.15
N VAL A 236 2.01 2.61 -4.07
CA VAL A 236 2.03 1.14 -4.14
C VAL A 236 0.67 0.56 -4.53
N GLY A 237 -0.40 1.36 -4.49
CA GLY A 237 -1.76 0.94 -4.82
C GLY A 237 -2.51 0.29 -3.65
N ILE A 238 -1.99 0.41 -2.43
CA ILE A 238 -2.66 -0.10 -1.21
C ILE A 238 -3.77 0.85 -0.78
N LEU A 239 -3.51 2.17 -0.86
CA LEU A 239 -4.49 3.20 -0.56
C LEU A 239 -4.98 3.87 -1.86
N PRO A 240 -6.29 4.12 -2.01
CA PRO A 240 -6.82 4.91 -3.11
C PRO A 240 -6.28 6.34 -3.17
N THR A 241 -5.89 6.93 -2.04
CA THR A 241 -5.39 8.31 -1.94
C THR A 241 -4.21 8.41 -0.96
N ASP A 242 -3.38 9.44 -1.11
CA ASP A 242 -2.28 9.77 -0.17
C ASP A 242 -2.74 10.66 0.99
N LYS A 243 -4.05 10.89 1.11
CA LYS A 243 -4.65 11.81 2.07
C LYS A 243 -4.40 11.37 3.50
N VAL A 244 -3.91 12.29 4.33
CA VAL A 244 -3.74 12.11 5.77
C VAL A 244 -4.56 13.16 6.50
N ILE A 245 -5.60 12.73 7.21
CA ILE A 245 -6.44 13.58 8.03
C ILE A 245 -5.96 13.50 9.48
N GLU A 246 -5.39 14.60 9.96
CA GLU A 246 -4.95 14.77 11.34
C GLU A 246 -6.13 15.25 12.19
N VAL A 247 -6.36 14.56 13.31
CA VAL A 247 -7.45 14.85 14.25
C VAL A 247 -6.96 14.79 15.69
N GLN A 248 -7.50 15.67 16.52
CA GLN A 248 -7.32 15.68 17.96
C GLN A 248 -8.65 15.43 18.68
N ARG A 249 -8.61 15.34 20.01
CA ARG A 249 -9.81 15.14 20.84
C ARG A 249 -10.91 16.17 20.53
N THR A 250 -10.54 17.44 20.33
CA THR A 250 -11.47 18.54 20.02
C THR A 250 -12.20 18.33 18.70
N ASP A 251 -11.58 17.66 17.72
CA ASP A 251 -12.17 17.41 16.41
C ASP A 251 -13.17 16.25 16.44
N LEU A 252 -12.98 15.32 17.38
CA LEU A 252 -13.75 14.08 17.47
C LEU A 252 -14.89 14.17 18.49
N VAL A 253 -14.65 14.80 19.63
CA VAL A 253 -15.60 14.85 20.75
C VAL A 253 -16.51 16.08 20.64
N GLY A 254 -17.81 15.87 20.82
CA GLY A 254 -18.82 16.94 20.84
C GLY A 254 -18.96 17.57 22.23
N GLU A 255 -19.43 18.82 22.28
CA GLU A 255 -19.71 19.54 23.54
C GLU A 255 -20.99 19.05 24.23
N PHE A 256 -21.89 18.42 23.47
CA PHE A 256 -23.20 17.96 23.93
C PHE A 256 -23.38 16.45 23.72
N VAL A 257 -24.20 15.83 24.57
CA VAL A 257 -24.58 14.40 24.48
C VAL A 257 -25.07 14.07 23.07
N GLY A 258 -24.54 13.00 22.47
CA GLY A 258 -24.96 12.51 21.16
C GLY A 258 -24.36 13.23 19.96
N HIS A 259 -23.56 14.28 20.16
CA HIS A 259 -22.83 14.94 19.06
C HIS A 259 -21.52 14.23 18.70
N THR A 260 -20.93 13.46 19.62
CA THR A 260 -19.62 12.83 19.45
C THR A 260 -19.58 11.79 18.32
N GLY A 261 -20.50 10.81 18.31
CA GLY A 261 -20.57 9.82 17.23
C GLY A 261 -20.66 10.43 15.83
N PRO A 262 -21.64 11.31 15.53
CA PRO A 262 -21.74 11.98 14.22
C PRO A 262 -20.49 12.80 13.85
N LYS A 263 -19.89 13.50 14.81
CA LYS A 263 -18.69 14.32 14.58
C LYS A 263 -17.48 13.44 14.21
N THR A 264 -17.29 12.35 14.95
CA THR A 264 -16.26 11.34 14.70
C THR A 264 -16.45 10.68 13.33
N ARG A 265 -17.67 10.24 12.99
CA ARG A 265 -17.98 9.63 11.69
C ARG A 265 -17.66 10.54 10.50
N ARG A 266 -17.94 11.85 10.61
CA ARG A 266 -17.62 12.80 9.55
C ARG A 266 -16.11 12.85 9.28
N LYS A 267 -15.28 12.85 10.32
CA LYS A 267 -13.82 12.82 10.19
C LYS A 267 -13.29 11.50 9.65
N ILE A 268 -13.92 10.38 10.03
CA ILE A 268 -13.61 9.06 9.44
C ILE A 268 -13.93 9.05 7.95
N GLN A 269 -15.10 9.54 7.54
CA GLN A 269 -15.50 9.63 6.12
C GLN A 269 -14.56 10.53 5.33
N GLU A 270 -14.12 11.64 5.93
CA GLU A 270 -13.13 12.54 5.31
C GLU A 270 -11.79 11.82 5.05
N ALA A 271 -11.44 10.82 5.87
CA ALA A 271 -10.22 10.03 5.78
C ALA A 271 -10.37 8.73 4.97
N GLU A 272 -11.55 8.40 4.46
CA GLU A 272 -11.77 7.18 3.65
C GLU A 272 -10.85 7.16 2.43
N GLY A 273 -10.29 5.97 2.15
CA GLY A 273 -9.29 5.76 1.11
C GLY A 273 -7.90 6.31 1.44
N GLY A 274 -7.68 6.81 2.66
CA GLY A 274 -6.42 7.39 3.13
C GLY A 274 -6.08 6.96 4.57
N ILE A 275 -5.46 7.88 5.31
CA ILE A 275 -5.04 7.69 6.70
C ILE A 275 -5.78 8.66 7.62
N LEU A 276 -6.34 8.14 8.71
CA LEU A 276 -6.81 8.92 9.86
C LEU A 276 -5.70 8.91 10.93
N PHE A 277 -5.08 10.05 11.17
CA PHE A 277 -4.04 10.25 12.17
C PHE A 277 -4.63 10.88 13.42
N VAL A 278 -4.75 10.10 14.50
CA VAL A 278 -5.33 10.52 15.77
C VAL A 278 -4.21 10.93 16.72
N ASP A 279 -3.98 12.22 16.85
CA ASP A 279 -2.95 12.75 17.73
C ASP A 279 -3.42 12.82 19.19
N GLU A 280 -2.46 12.65 20.11
CA GLU A 280 -2.69 12.49 21.55
C GLU A 280 -3.86 11.55 21.89
N ALA A 281 -3.94 10.41 21.20
CA ALA A 281 -5.08 9.49 21.28
C ALA A 281 -5.43 9.04 22.71
N TYR A 282 -4.45 9.04 23.62
CA TYR A 282 -4.68 8.73 25.02
C TYR A 282 -5.62 9.71 25.74
N ARG A 283 -5.84 10.91 25.21
CA ARG A 283 -6.80 11.88 25.75
C ARG A 283 -8.25 11.45 25.55
N LEU A 284 -8.52 10.52 24.64
CA LEU A 284 -9.85 9.92 24.47
C LEU A 284 -10.17 8.90 25.57
N VAL A 285 -9.15 8.40 26.27
CA VAL A 285 -9.27 7.39 27.32
C VAL A 285 -8.84 8.01 28.65
N VAL A 286 -9.73 8.81 29.24
CA VAL A 286 -9.54 9.34 30.59
C VAL A 286 -10.07 8.31 31.59
N LYS A 287 -9.28 7.99 32.64
CA LYS A 287 -9.78 7.19 33.76
C LYS A 287 -10.87 8.01 34.43
N GLN A 288 -12.10 7.50 34.43
CA GLN A 288 -13.26 8.13 35.05
C GLN A 288 -12.94 8.50 36.51
N THR A 289 -12.69 9.78 36.76
CA THR A 289 -12.80 10.37 38.09
C THR A 289 -14.24 10.81 38.24
N THR A 290 -14.90 10.26 39.25
CA THR A 290 -16.30 10.50 39.66
C THR A 290 -16.86 11.88 39.26
N ASN A 291 -17.96 11.85 38.50
CA ASN A 291 -18.91 12.94 38.16
C ASN A 291 -18.84 13.70 36.83
N ASP A 292 -17.97 13.35 35.86
CA ASP A 292 -18.08 13.94 34.51
C ASP A 292 -18.28 12.88 33.41
N LYS A 293 -19.28 13.07 32.55
CA LYS A 293 -19.60 12.16 31.45
C LYS A 293 -18.62 12.41 30.30
N ASP A 294 -17.47 11.76 30.33
CA ASP A 294 -16.49 11.85 29.24
C ASP A 294 -16.94 11.06 28.01
N TYR A 295 -17.32 11.76 26.93
CA TYR A 295 -17.69 11.16 25.63
C TYR A 295 -16.48 10.73 24.79
N GLY A 296 -15.23 10.84 25.29
CA GLY A 296 -14.03 10.43 24.58
C GLY A 296 -14.00 8.94 24.23
N LEU A 297 -14.55 8.09 25.09
CA LEU A 297 -14.68 6.65 24.83
C LEU A 297 -15.60 6.34 23.65
N GLU A 298 -16.70 7.08 23.51
CA GLU A 298 -17.64 6.96 22.38
C GLU A 298 -16.93 7.22 21.05
N ALA A 299 -16.09 8.26 20.98
CA ALA A 299 -15.28 8.54 19.79
C ALA A 299 -14.30 7.41 19.46
N LEU A 300 -13.63 6.86 20.48
CA LEU A 300 -12.69 5.76 20.29
C LEU A 300 -13.40 4.49 19.79
N GLU A 301 -14.56 4.15 20.36
CA GLU A 301 -15.37 3.01 19.95
C GLU A 301 -15.83 3.14 18.49
N GLU A 302 -16.24 4.34 18.08
CA GLU A 302 -16.64 4.61 16.69
C GLU A 302 -15.44 4.41 15.74
N ILE A 303 -14.25 4.90 16.09
CA ILE A 303 -13.02 4.66 15.31
C ILE A 303 -12.70 3.17 15.25
N MET A 304 -12.83 2.46 16.37
CA MET A 304 -12.57 1.01 16.42
C MET A 304 -13.55 0.19 15.57
N SER A 305 -14.79 0.66 15.41
CA SER A 305 -15.82 -0.01 14.61
C SER A 305 -15.49 -0.05 13.11
N VAL A 306 -14.77 0.96 12.60
CA VAL A 306 -14.42 1.07 11.17
C VAL A 306 -13.10 0.42 10.80
N MET A 307 -12.28 0.04 11.78
CA MET A 307 -10.97 -0.60 11.57
C MET A 307 -11.10 -1.97 10.86
N ASP A 308 -12.17 -2.72 11.12
CA ASP A 308 -12.37 -4.03 10.49
C ASP A 308 -12.81 -3.93 9.01
N GLY A 309 -13.34 -2.78 8.60
CA GLY A 309 -13.88 -2.55 7.26
C GLY A 309 -12.84 -2.21 6.18
N GLY A 310 -11.59 -1.92 6.57
CA GLY A 310 -10.47 -1.70 5.64
C GLY A 310 -10.55 -0.45 4.76
N LYS A 311 -11.55 0.42 4.95
CA LYS A 311 -11.72 1.65 4.17
C LYS A 311 -10.76 2.77 4.55
N VAL A 312 -10.17 2.70 5.75
CA VAL A 312 -9.27 3.72 6.28
C VAL A 312 -8.17 3.06 7.11
N ILE A 313 -6.94 3.54 6.99
CA ILE A 313 -5.86 3.16 7.90
C ILE A 313 -5.85 4.15 9.06
N VAL A 314 -5.75 3.65 10.28
CA VAL A 314 -5.75 4.48 11.50
C VAL A 314 -4.37 4.44 12.14
N ILE A 315 -3.82 5.61 12.40
CA ILE A 315 -2.55 5.81 13.12
C ILE A 315 -2.88 6.52 14.44
N PHE A 316 -2.66 5.84 15.56
CA PHE A 316 -2.78 6.45 16.88
C PHE A 316 -1.44 7.00 17.33
N ALA A 317 -1.36 8.30 17.59
CA ALA A 317 -0.13 8.95 18.03
C ALA A 317 -0.24 9.45 19.47
N GLY A 318 0.90 9.48 20.18
CA GLY A 318 0.99 10.09 21.50
C GLY A 318 2.27 9.76 22.25
N TYR A 319 2.33 10.19 23.50
CA TYR A 319 3.44 9.90 24.40
C TYR A 319 3.49 8.42 24.77
N SER A 320 4.72 7.88 24.87
CA SER A 320 4.95 6.46 25.08
C SER A 320 4.25 5.91 26.33
N GLU A 321 4.38 6.59 27.48
CA GLU A 321 3.81 6.10 28.73
C GLU A 321 2.27 6.18 28.79
N PRO A 322 1.61 7.32 28.46
CA PRO A 322 0.16 7.37 28.34
C PRO A 322 -0.42 6.37 27.34
N MET A 323 0.20 6.21 26.16
CA MET A 323 -0.28 5.26 25.16
C MET A 323 -0.17 3.81 25.63
N LYS A 324 0.93 3.42 26.30
CA LYS A 324 1.06 2.08 26.90
C LYS A 324 -0.08 1.76 27.87
N ARG A 325 -0.52 2.74 28.65
CA ARG A 325 -1.68 2.56 29.55
C ARG A 325 -2.98 2.34 28.78
N VAL A 326 -3.20 3.08 27.71
CA VAL A 326 -4.40 2.90 26.86
C VAL A 326 -4.41 1.53 26.21
N ILE A 327 -3.27 1.12 25.65
CA ILE A 327 -3.06 -0.21 25.05
C ILE A 327 -3.37 -1.32 26.07
N ALA A 328 -2.88 -1.20 27.30
CA ALA A 328 -3.13 -2.18 28.36
C ALA A 328 -4.59 -2.19 28.85
N SER A 329 -5.29 -1.05 28.79
CA SER A 329 -6.66 -0.90 29.28
C SER A 329 -7.74 -1.35 28.29
N ASN A 330 -7.44 -1.41 26.99
CA ASN A 330 -8.42 -1.72 25.95
C ASN A 330 -7.96 -2.91 25.10
N GLU A 331 -8.51 -4.09 25.37
CA GLU A 331 -8.20 -5.31 24.60
C GLU A 331 -8.50 -5.16 23.10
N GLY A 332 -9.57 -4.43 22.75
CA GLY A 332 -9.95 -4.22 21.37
C GLY A 332 -8.93 -3.40 20.58
N PHE A 333 -8.21 -2.49 21.26
CA PHE A 333 -7.09 -1.74 20.69
C PHE A 333 -5.93 -2.68 20.34
N CYS A 334 -5.48 -3.50 21.29
CA CYS A 334 -4.38 -4.47 21.11
C CYS A 334 -4.63 -5.46 19.96
N ARG A 335 -5.88 -5.91 19.77
CA ARG A 335 -6.23 -6.87 18.71
C ARG A 335 -6.15 -6.29 17.30
N ARG A 336 -6.37 -4.98 17.15
CA ARG A 336 -6.45 -4.30 15.85
C ARG A 336 -5.17 -3.54 15.49
N VAL A 337 -4.50 -2.96 16.48
CA VAL A 337 -3.23 -2.25 16.31
C VAL A 337 -2.08 -3.24 16.50
N THR A 338 -1.50 -3.70 15.39
CA THR A 338 -0.47 -4.75 15.40
C THR A 338 0.95 -4.22 15.23
N LYS A 339 1.09 -2.91 14.93
CA LYS A 339 2.38 -2.27 14.67
C LYS A 339 2.59 -1.10 15.62
N PHE A 340 3.66 -1.18 16.40
CA PHE A 340 4.08 -0.15 17.33
C PHE A 340 5.42 0.41 16.87
N PHE A 341 5.47 1.72 16.69
CA PHE A 341 6.63 2.44 16.19
C PHE A 341 7.07 3.44 17.25
N TYR A 342 8.31 3.31 17.70
CA TYR A 342 8.89 4.17 18.73
C TYR A 342 9.72 5.29 18.09
N PHE A 343 9.47 6.51 18.54
CA PHE A 343 10.13 7.72 18.08
C PHE A 343 11.00 8.24 19.22
N ASP A 344 12.29 7.95 19.11
CA ASP A 344 13.30 8.37 20.07
C ASP A 344 13.56 9.88 19.99
N ASN A 345 14.15 10.42 21.06
CA ASN A 345 14.55 11.82 21.09
C ASN A 345 15.77 12.06 20.20
N PHE A 346 15.83 13.24 19.58
CA PHE A 346 16.98 13.60 18.75
C PHE A 346 18.19 13.98 19.59
N SER A 347 19.36 13.54 19.15
CA SER A 347 20.64 14.05 19.63
C SER A 347 20.87 15.49 19.18
N THR A 348 21.80 16.20 19.82
CA THR A 348 22.18 17.57 19.42
C THR A 348 22.69 17.64 17.98
N SER A 349 23.41 16.61 17.54
CA SER A 349 23.86 16.48 16.14
C SER A 349 22.69 16.34 15.16
N GLU A 350 21.65 15.58 15.52
CA GLU A 350 20.45 15.40 14.70
C GLU A 350 19.60 16.68 14.71
N LEU A 351 19.49 17.38 15.83
CA LEU A 351 18.82 18.68 15.90
C LEU A 351 19.50 19.72 15.02
N ALA A 352 20.83 19.77 15.01
CA ALA A 352 21.60 20.62 14.11
C ALA A 352 21.36 20.27 12.63
N GLN A 353 21.30 18.99 12.27
CA GLN A 353 20.94 18.55 10.92
C GLN A 353 19.52 18.99 10.53
N ILE A 354 18.54 18.89 11.45
CA ILE A 354 17.17 19.36 11.23
C ILE A 354 17.16 20.88 10.98
N LEU A 355 17.96 21.66 11.72
CA LEU A 355 18.10 23.10 11.52
C LEU A 355 18.58 23.43 10.10
N HIS A 356 19.64 22.76 9.64
CA HIS A 356 20.15 22.93 8.28
C HIS A 356 19.15 22.49 7.21
N LEU A 357 18.42 21.39 7.43
CA LEU A 357 17.39 20.94 6.50
C LEU A 357 16.25 21.97 6.38
N LYS A 358 15.82 22.58 7.49
CA LYS A 358 14.79 23.62 7.45
C LYS A 358 15.25 24.90 6.77
N MET A 359 16.52 25.27 6.94
CA MET A 359 17.10 26.42 6.25
C MET A 359 17.35 26.18 4.76
N SER A 360 17.50 24.93 4.32
CA SER A 360 17.66 24.60 2.90
C SER A 360 16.33 24.30 2.19
N ALA A 361 15.36 23.70 2.88
CA ALA A 361 14.03 23.39 2.37
C ALA A 361 13.00 24.46 2.76
N GLN A 362 13.29 25.72 2.44
CA GLN A 362 12.38 26.84 2.72
C GLN A 362 11.24 26.86 1.72
N ASP A 363 10.02 27.00 2.23
CA ASP A 363 8.83 27.28 1.42
C ASP A 363 8.62 28.79 1.30
N GLU A 364 8.00 29.26 0.22
CA GLU A 364 7.72 30.69 0.00
C GLU A 364 6.81 31.28 1.09
N SER A 365 5.99 30.44 1.73
CA SER A 365 5.13 30.85 2.84
C SER A 365 5.87 30.98 4.19
N SER A 366 7.12 30.52 4.26
CA SER A 366 7.92 30.54 5.49
C SER A 366 8.45 31.94 5.80
N LEU A 367 8.43 32.31 7.08
CA LEU A 367 9.09 33.53 7.57
C LEU A 367 10.61 33.52 7.30
N LEU A 368 11.20 32.37 7.04
CA LEU A 368 12.64 32.25 6.80
C LEU A 368 12.98 32.25 5.30
N TYR A 369 11.99 32.37 4.41
CA TYR A 369 12.23 32.34 2.98
C TYR A 369 13.22 33.43 2.54
N GLY A 370 14.30 33.01 1.87
CA GLY A 370 15.35 33.89 1.37
C GLY A 370 16.49 34.15 2.37
N PHE A 371 16.36 33.70 3.62
CA PHE A 371 17.43 33.80 4.62
C PHE A 371 18.39 32.62 4.52
N LYS A 372 19.65 32.83 4.89
CA LYS A 372 20.69 31.79 4.89
C LYS A 372 21.48 31.79 6.18
N LEU A 373 22.10 30.66 6.49
CA LEU A 373 23.05 30.58 7.60
C LEU A 373 24.43 31.03 7.15
N HIS A 374 25.15 31.72 8.04
CA HIS A 374 26.54 32.06 7.83
C HIS A 374 27.39 30.76 7.71
N PRO A 375 28.43 30.71 6.86
CA PRO A 375 29.26 29.52 6.68
C PRO A 375 29.92 28.97 7.96
N SER A 376 30.07 29.81 9.00
CA SER A 376 30.57 29.38 10.31
C SER A 376 29.58 28.50 11.08
N CYS A 377 28.29 28.57 10.75
CA CYS A 377 27.23 27.78 11.37
C CYS A 377 27.26 26.36 10.79
N THR A 378 28.32 25.59 11.01
CA THR A 378 28.37 24.18 10.57
C THR A 378 27.50 23.31 11.47
N VAL A 379 27.17 22.10 11.02
CA VAL A 379 26.37 21.14 11.79
C VAL A 379 27.05 20.86 13.15
N GLU A 380 28.37 20.73 13.18
CA GLU A 380 29.16 20.49 14.39
C GLU A 380 29.14 21.71 15.32
N ALA A 381 29.29 22.91 14.77
CA ALA A 381 29.26 24.15 15.55
C ALA A 381 27.89 24.37 16.20
N VAL A 382 26.82 24.17 15.44
CA VAL A 382 25.44 24.26 15.93
C VAL A 382 25.15 23.16 16.96
N ALA A 383 25.63 21.93 16.74
CA ALA A 383 25.44 20.84 17.70
C ALA A 383 26.15 21.11 19.03
N ALA A 384 27.39 21.63 19.00
CA ALA A 384 28.14 22.02 20.19
C ALA A 384 27.47 23.17 20.94
N PHE A 385 26.95 24.16 20.20
CA PHE A 385 26.15 25.26 20.73
C PHE A 385 24.90 24.76 21.44
N LEU A 386 24.11 23.91 20.78
CA LEU A 386 22.90 23.34 21.36
C LEU A 386 23.21 22.52 22.62
N ASP A 387 24.31 21.78 22.64
CA ASP A 387 24.69 21.01 23.82
C ASP A 387 25.09 21.90 25.01
N ARG A 388 25.78 23.01 24.76
CA ARG A 388 26.24 23.97 25.78
C ARG A 388 25.09 24.79 26.37
N GLU A 389 24.19 25.28 25.52
CA GLU A 389 23.18 26.28 25.92
C GLU A 389 21.81 25.68 26.25
N THR A 390 21.56 24.39 25.99
CA THR A 390 20.32 23.71 26.37
C THR A 390 20.53 22.60 27.38
N THR A 391 19.52 22.33 28.20
CA THR A 391 19.49 21.15 29.07
C THR A 391 18.89 19.94 28.37
N GLU A 392 19.27 18.73 28.80
CA GLU A 392 18.71 17.48 28.26
C GLU A 392 17.18 17.42 28.40
N LYS A 393 16.63 17.99 29.48
CA LYS A 393 15.18 18.08 29.70
C LYS A 393 14.49 18.93 28.64
N GLN A 394 15.00 20.15 28.39
CA GLN A 394 14.46 21.04 27.35
C GLN A 394 14.52 20.40 25.96
N ARG A 395 15.63 19.71 25.64
CA ARG A 395 15.78 18.99 24.36
C ARG A 395 14.75 17.88 24.21
N LYS A 396 14.51 17.09 25.26
CA LYS A 396 13.54 15.98 25.25
C LYS A 396 12.09 16.44 25.15
N GLU A 397 11.76 17.61 25.70
CA GLU A 397 10.39 18.15 25.68
C GLU A 397 10.01 18.69 24.29
N MET A 398 10.95 19.31 23.58
CA MET A 398 10.65 19.97 22.30
C MET A 398 11.20 19.25 21.06
N ASN A 399 12.28 18.48 21.17
CA ASN A 399 12.98 17.82 20.05
C ASN A 399 13.10 18.75 18.83
N GLY A 400 12.70 18.32 17.63
CA GLY A 400 12.73 19.12 16.41
C GLY A 400 11.79 20.34 16.45
N GLY A 401 10.84 20.37 17.37
CA GLY A 401 9.99 21.53 17.65
C GLY A 401 10.72 22.69 18.33
N LEU A 402 11.94 22.48 18.85
CA LEU A 402 12.82 23.57 19.33
C LEU A 402 13.30 24.46 18.19
N ILE A 403 13.42 23.90 16.98
CA ILE A 403 14.17 24.52 15.88
C ILE A 403 13.40 25.67 15.22
N ASP A 404 12.08 25.57 15.05
CA ASP A 404 11.31 26.67 14.44
C ASP A 404 11.34 27.94 15.30
N PRO A 405 11.03 27.88 16.62
CA PRO A 405 11.12 29.07 17.46
C PRO A 405 12.55 29.63 17.53
N LEU A 406 13.57 28.75 17.57
CA LEU A 406 14.97 29.18 17.57
C LEU A 406 15.32 29.99 16.32
N LEU A 407 14.91 29.52 15.13
CA LEU A 407 15.21 30.21 13.88
C LEU A 407 14.44 31.52 13.74
N VAL A 408 13.19 31.57 14.20
CA VAL A 408 12.40 32.82 14.24
C VAL A 408 13.07 33.84 15.15
N ASN A 409 13.46 33.46 16.36
CA ASN A 409 14.15 34.36 17.28
C ASN A 409 15.52 34.77 16.74
N ALA A 410 16.24 33.89 16.04
CA ALA A 410 17.51 34.25 15.41
C ALA A 410 17.31 35.28 14.29
N ARG A 411 16.22 35.19 13.52
CA ARG A 411 15.84 36.22 12.55
C ARG A 411 15.54 37.55 13.23
N GLU A 412 14.79 37.57 14.33
CA GLU A 412 14.52 38.81 15.06
C GLU A 412 15.82 39.45 15.59
N ASN A 413 16.79 38.64 16.01
CA ASN A 413 18.10 39.13 16.43
C ASN A 413 18.96 39.64 15.26
N LEU A 414 18.85 39.01 14.08
CA LEU A 414 19.40 39.55 12.83
C LEU A 414 18.80 40.93 12.55
N ASP A 415 17.49 41.10 12.67
CA ASP A 415 16.82 42.39 12.44
C ASP A 415 17.29 43.45 13.45
N LEU A 416 17.55 43.08 14.72
CA LEU A 416 18.03 44.00 15.76
C LEU A 416 19.47 44.49 15.55
N ARG A 417 20.34 43.68 14.94
CA ARG A 417 21.74 44.07 14.69
C ARG A 417 21.93 44.85 13.39
N LEU A 418 20.94 44.86 12.51
CA LEU A 418 21.00 45.58 11.24
C LEU A 418 20.73 47.07 11.47
N ASP A 419 21.54 47.90 10.82
CA ASP A 419 21.32 49.35 10.74
C ASP A 419 20.59 49.70 9.44
N PHE A 420 19.76 50.74 9.46
CA PHE A 420 18.99 51.18 8.27
C PHE A 420 19.90 51.65 7.12
N ASP A 421 21.13 52.03 7.42
CA ASP A 421 22.14 52.45 6.43
C ASP A 421 22.87 51.26 5.78
N CYS A 422 22.57 50.01 6.15
CA CYS A 422 23.20 48.82 5.59
C CYS A 422 22.80 48.60 4.13
N SER A 423 23.79 48.62 3.23
CA SER A 423 23.59 48.37 1.79
C SER A 423 23.99 46.96 1.33
N ASP A 424 24.54 46.13 2.22
CA ASP A 424 24.97 44.77 1.89
C ASP A 424 23.79 43.80 1.94
N THR A 425 23.25 43.51 0.76
CA THR A 425 22.10 42.60 0.59
C THR A 425 22.38 41.20 1.13
N ASP A 426 23.63 40.75 1.10
CA ASP A 426 23.99 39.41 1.56
C ASP A 426 24.00 39.34 3.09
N PHE A 427 24.51 40.38 3.73
CA PHE A 427 24.53 40.51 5.18
C PHE A 427 23.11 40.59 5.77
N MET A 428 22.19 41.31 5.11
CA MET A 428 20.80 41.47 5.56
C MET A 428 20.01 40.17 5.66
N VAL A 429 20.42 39.13 4.93
CA VAL A 429 19.73 37.83 4.90
C VAL A 429 20.53 36.71 5.57
N THR A 430 21.71 37.03 6.14
CA THR A 430 22.61 36.02 6.72
C THR A 430 22.50 35.96 8.24
N ILE A 431 21.96 34.85 8.75
CA ILE A 431 21.87 34.55 10.18
C ILE A 431 23.20 33.96 10.66
N THR A 432 23.78 34.54 11.70
CA THR A 432 25.06 34.12 12.29
C THR A 432 24.88 33.29 13.56
N MET A 433 25.98 32.72 14.07
CA MET A 433 25.97 31.96 15.33
C MET A 433 25.55 32.82 16.53
N GLU A 434 25.92 34.10 16.54
CA GLU A 434 25.57 35.02 17.64
C GLU A 434 24.06 35.29 17.69
N ASP A 435 23.41 35.37 16.53
CA ASP A 435 21.96 35.54 16.43
C ASP A 435 21.22 34.30 16.96
N LEU A 436 21.72 33.09 16.65
CA LEU A 436 21.21 31.83 17.17
C LEU A 436 21.42 31.71 18.69
N GLU A 437 22.60 32.09 19.19
CA GLU A 437 22.92 32.06 20.62
C GLU A 437 22.02 32.99 21.42
N THR A 438 21.83 34.21 20.94
CA THR A 438 20.99 35.23 21.59
C THR A 438 19.52 34.81 21.55
N GLY A 439 19.05 34.31 20.42
CA GLY A 439 17.67 33.84 20.26
C GLY A 439 17.31 32.70 21.22
N LEU A 440 18.21 31.74 21.42
CA LEU A 440 17.98 30.62 22.34
C LEU A 440 17.96 31.06 23.82
N ARG A 441 18.83 32.00 24.19
CA ARG A 441 18.86 32.56 25.56
C ARG A 441 17.59 33.34 25.88
N GLN A 442 17.04 34.05 24.89
CA GLN A 442 15.77 34.76 25.03
C GLN A 442 14.61 33.79 25.30
N MET A 443 14.51 32.70 24.52
CA MET A 443 13.50 31.65 24.75
C MET A 443 13.58 31.05 26.16
N SER A 444 14.80 30.87 26.67
CA SER A 444 15.03 30.29 27.99
C SER A 444 14.60 31.23 29.12
N ARG A 445 14.67 32.55 28.92
CA ARG A 445 14.25 33.57 29.91
C ARG A 445 12.73 33.76 29.92
N GLU A 446 12.10 33.78 28.76
CA GLU A 446 10.64 33.93 28.62
C GLU A 446 9.85 32.76 29.23
N ARG A 447 10.44 31.56 29.28
CA ARG A 447 9.85 30.39 29.95
C ARG A 447 10.05 30.32 31.46
N ILE A 448 10.97 31.10 32.04
CA ILE A 448 11.11 31.18 33.50
C ILE A 448 10.08 32.18 34.07
N SER A 449 9.46 33.00 33.21
CA SER A 449 8.46 34.01 33.56
C SER A 449 7.01 33.58 33.32
N GLN A 450 6.78 32.35 32.83
CA GLN A 450 5.47 31.68 32.72
C GLN A 450 5.45 30.45 33.63
#